data_AF-K0SXZ8-F1
#
_entry.id   AF-K0SXZ8-F1
#
_cell.length_a   1.000
_cell.length_b   1.000
_cell.length_c   1.000
_cell.angle_alpha   90.00
_cell.angle_beta   90.00
_cell.angle_gamma   90.00
#
_symmetry.space_group_name_H-M   'P 1'
#
loop_
_entity.id
_entity.type
_entity.pdbx_description
1 polymer ?
#
loop_
_entity_poly.entity_id
_entity_poly.type
_entity_poly.pdbx_seq_one_letter_code
_entity_poly.pdbx_strand_id
1 'polypeptide(L)'
;MATNIQVAVRIRPFLPFETGSKSVIDVLPGEDDPPAEKIVQGRSVRIAGSSRKSHAFTFDRCFSGLADQVEIYNSLIIPLLSSCLEGYNATT
;
A
#
# COMPACT_ATOMS: atom_id res chain seq x y z
N MET A 1 -10.55 -17.04 -0.64
CA MET A 1 -11.76 -16.45 -1.26
C MET A 1 -11.30 -15.62 -2.44
N ALA A 2 -11.90 -15.77 -3.62
CA ALA A 2 -11.60 -14.89 -4.75
C ALA A 2 -12.23 -13.51 -4.46
N THR A 3 -11.42 -12.45 -4.41
CA THR A 3 -11.91 -11.08 -4.28
C THR A 3 -11.94 -10.45 -5.68
N ASN A 4 -13.14 -10.08 -6.13
CA ASN A 4 -13.34 -9.51 -7.47
C ASN A 4 -12.94 -8.03 -7.57
N ILE A 5 -12.73 -7.39 -6.42
CA ILE A 5 -12.29 -6.00 -6.30
C ILE A 5 -11.17 -5.99 -5.27
N GLN A 6 -10.09 -5.30 -5.58
CA GLN A 6 -9.01 -5.01 -4.65
C GLN A 6 -8.78 -3.50 -4.60
N VAL A 7 -8.68 -2.95 -3.39
CA VAL A 7 -8.36 -1.55 -3.17
C VAL A 7 -6.97 -1.46 -2.58
N ALA A 8 -6.08 -0.76 -3.29
CA ALA A 8 -4.70 -0.57 -2.87
C ALA A 8 -4.37 0.92 -2.74
N VAL A 9 -3.45 1.24 -1.83
CA VAL A 9 -2.90 2.59 -1.66
C VAL A 9 -1.37 2.54 -1.71
N ARG A 10 -0.75 3.53 -2.35
CA ARG A 10 0.71 3.70 -2.40
C ARG A 10 1.10 5.06 -1.85
N ILE A 11 2.01 5.05 -0.89
CA ILE A 11 2.69 6.24 -0.39
C ILE A 11 3.91 6.47 -1.29
N ARG A 12 4.02 7.66 -1.89
CA ARG A 12 5.21 8.02 -2.66
C ARG A 12 6.39 8.31 -1.73
N PRO A 13 7.63 8.02 -2.14
CA PRO A 13 8.80 8.53 -1.44
C PRO A 13 8.84 10.07 -1.48
N PHE A 14 9.61 10.64 -0.55
CA PHE A 14 9.93 12.07 -0.58
C PHE A 14 10.70 12.43 -1.84
N LEU A 15 10.37 13.58 -2.40
CA LEU A 15 11.12 14.20 -3.47
C LEU A 15 12.35 14.94 -2.89
N PRO A 16 13.38 15.22 -3.70
CA PRO A 16 14.61 15.85 -3.21
C PRO A 16 14.39 17.15 -2.42
N PHE A 17 13.41 17.97 -2.81
CA PHE A 17 13.10 19.23 -2.12
C PHE A 17 12.31 19.06 -0.81
N GLU A 18 11.77 17.87 -0.53
CA GLU A 18 11.06 17.54 0.71
C GLU A 18 12.00 16.91 1.75
N THR A 19 13.23 16.59 1.34
CA THR A 19 14.26 15.99 2.19
C THR A 19 14.46 16.82 3.45
N GLY A 20 14.36 16.17 4.62
CA GLY A 20 14.45 16.83 5.94
C GLY A 20 13.10 17.09 6.59
N SER A 21 11.99 16.94 5.86
CA SER A 21 10.64 16.96 6.43
C SER A 21 10.30 15.62 7.09
N LYS A 22 9.39 15.64 8.07
CA LYS A 22 8.85 14.42 8.68
C LYS A 22 7.61 13.97 7.91
N SER A 23 7.52 12.66 7.64
CA SER A 23 6.28 12.09 7.08
C SER A 23 5.15 12.26 8.09
N VAL A 24 3.97 12.62 7.60
CA VAL A 24 2.71 12.59 8.35
C VAL A 24 1.88 11.35 8.00
N ILE A 25 2.44 10.44 7.21
CA ILE A 25 1.78 9.22 6.75
C ILE A 25 2.62 8.03 7.15
N ASP A 26 2.02 7.09 7.88
CA ASP A 26 2.63 5.85 8.30
C ASP A 26 1.84 4.66 7.74
N VAL A 27 2.55 3.67 7.20
CA VAL A 27 1.96 2.37 6.86
C VAL A 27 2.06 1.47 8.09
N LEU A 28 0.94 0.86 8.47
CA LEU A 28 0.86 -0.06 9.59
C LEU A 28 0.84 -1.51 9.09
N PRO A 29 1.57 -2.42 9.77
CA PRO A 29 1.53 -3.84 9.45
C PRO A 29 0.12 -4.41 9.71
N GLY A 30 -0.23 -5.50 9.04
CA GLY A 30 -1.40 -6.30 9.40
C GLY A 30 -1.19 -6.98 10.75
N GLU A 31 -2.28 -7.41 11.40
CA GLU A 31 -2.23 -8.10 12.70
C GLU A 31 -1.42 -9.41 12.64
N ASP A 32 -1.36 -10.05 11.46
CA ASP A 32 -0.65 -11.31 11.23
C ASP A 32 0.78 -11.13 10.67
N ASP A 33 1.22 -9.90 10.37
CA ASP A 33 2.53 -9.67 9.77
C ASP A 33 3.65 -9.74 10.84
N PRO A 34 4.79 -10.37 10.54
CA PRO A 34 5.92 -10.41 11.47
C PRO A 34 6.45 -8.98 11.72
N PRO A 35 6.95 -8.69 12.93
CA PRO A 35 7.56 -7.40 13.21
C PRO A 35 8.78 -7.19 12.31
N ALA A 36 8.72 -6.16 11.46
CA ALA A 36 9.78 -5.77 10.54
C ALA A 36 10.34 -4.39 10.91
N GLU A 37 11.65 -4.22 10.82
CA GLU A 37 12.30 -2.91 11.02
C GLU A 37 11.87 -1.87 9.98
N LYS A 38 11.54 -2.32 8.77
CA LYS A 38 11.07 -1.48 7.66
C LYS A 38 9.80 -2.08 7.06
N ILE A 39 8.71 -1.34 7.17
CA ILE A 39 7.42 -1.73 6.62
C ILE A 39 7.39 -1.33 5.15
N VAL A 40 7.50 -2.31 4.26
CA VAL A 40 7.37 -2.11 2.80
C VAL A 40 5.91 -2.20 2.37
N GLN A 41 5.18 -3.18 2.92
CA GLN A 41 3.76 -3.40 2.70
C GLN A 41 3.02 -3.51 4.04
N GLY A 42 1.76 -3.11 4.07
CA GLY A 42 0.86 -3.26 5.21
C GLY A 42 -0.60 -3.30 4.79
N ARG A 43 -1.51 -3.14 5.77
CA ARG A 43 -2.97 -3.20 5.55
C ARG A 43 -3.71 -1.92 5.93
N SER A 44 -3.04 -1.02 6.64
CA SER A 44 -3.63 0.25 7.04
C SER A 44 -2.65 1.40 6.88
N VAL A 45 -3.19 2.58 6.62
CA VAL A 45 -2.44 3.84 6.60
C VAL A 45 -2.95 4.75 7.69
N ARG A 46 -2.03 5.31 8.47
CA ARG A 46 -2.31 6.32 9.48
C ARG A 46 -1.84 7.69 9.00
N ILE A 47 -2.72 8.67 9.11
CA ILE A 47 -2.39 10.07 8.84
C ILE A 47 -2.29 10.79 10.19
N ALA A 48 -1.08 11.24 10.52
CA ALA A 48 -0.80 12.05 11.70
C ALA A 48 -1.35 13.47 11.50
N GLY A 49 -2.39 13.82 12.25
CA GLY A 49 -2.94 15.18 12.29
C GLY A 49 -2.26 16.02 13.37
N SER A 50 -2.19 17.34 13.14
CA SER A 50 -1.80 18.34 14.15
C SER A 50 -2.89 18.60 15.21
N SER A 51 -4.12 18.14 14.97
CA SER A 51 -5.24 18.12 15.92
C SER A 51 -5.38 16.71 16.52
N ARG A 52 -5.93 16.59 17.74
CA ARG A 52 -5.96 15.39 18.61
C ARG A 52 -6.57 14.09 18.04
N LYS A 53 -6.87 14.01 16.74
CA LYS A 53 -7.42 12.82 16.08
C LYS A 53 -6.52 12.39 14.92
N SER A 54 -5.75 11.34 15.17
CA SER A 54 -5.12 10.54 14.11
C SER A 54 -6.22 9.80 13.34
N HIS A 55 -6.18 9.84 12.01
CA HIS A 55 -7.09 9.07 11.16
C HIS A 55 -6.38 7.83 10.63
N ALA A 56 -7.07 6.69 10.63
CA ALA A 56 -6.56 5.44 10.06
C ALA A 56 -7.55 4.91 9.03
N PHE A 57 -7.02 4.42 7.91
CA PHE A 57 -7.78 3.86 6.80
C PHE A 57 -7.23 2.47 6.48
N THR A 58 -8.12 1.51 6.23
CA THR A 58 -7.76 0.11 5.94
C THR A 58 -8.00 -0.18 4.46
N PHE A 59 -7.08 -0.92 3.85
CA PHE A 59 -7.11 -1.31 2.44
C PHE A 59 -6.73 -2.78 2.30
N ASP A 60 -6.94 -3.37 1.11
CA ASP A 60 -6.47 -4.72 0.82
C ASP A 60 -4.93 -4.77 0.78
N ARG A 61 -4.31 -3.71 0.24
CA ARG A 61 -2.85 -3.52 0.23
C ARG A 61 -2.45 -2.07 0.44
N CYS A 62 -1.48 -1.84 1.30
CA CYS A 62 -0.82 -0.54 1.48
C CYS A 62 0.66 -0.68 1.16
N PHE A 63 1.19 0.15 0.28
CA PHE A 63 2.61 0.18 -0.10
C PHE A 63 3.28 1.43 0.43
N SER A 64 4.35 1.28 1.21
CA SER A 64 5.10 2.42 1.73
C SER A 64 5.99 3.06 0.66
N GLY A 65 6.63 4.18 0.98
CA GLY A 65 7.60 4.82 0.09
C GLY A 65 8.85 3.98 -0.20
N LEU A 66 9.01 2.82 0.46
CA LEU A 66 10.08 1.86 0.22
C LEU A 66 9.74 0.85 -0.87
N ALA A 67 8.45 0.69 -1.21
CA ALA A 67 8.00 -0.26 -2.21
C ALA A 67 8.40 0.19 -3.62
N ASP A 68 9.05 -0.70 -4.35
CA ASP A 68 9.43 -0.45 -5.73
C ASP A 68 8.28 -0.73 -6.70
N GLN A 69 8.43 -0.28 -7.95
CA GLN A 69 7.38 -0.43 -8.96
C GLN A 69 7.17 -1.90 -9.36
N VAL A 70 8.22 -2.73 -9.31
CA VAL A 70 8.17 -4.13 -9.71
C VAL A 70 7.38 -4.94 -8.70
N GLU A 71 7.60 -4.70 -7.41
CA GLU A 71 6.85 -5.29 -6.30
C GLU A 71 5.35 -4.96 -6.37
N ILE A 72 5.02 -3.69 -6.62
CA ILE A 72 3.62 -3.26 -6.78
C ILE A 72 2.97 -3.92 -8.00
N TYR A 73 3.69 -3.96 -9.13
CA TYR A 73 3.20 -4.61 -10.35
C TYR A 73 2.95 -6.11 -10.14
N ASN A 74 3.91 -6.81 -9.51
CA ASN A 74 3.80 -8.24 -9.24
C ASN A 74 2.66 -8.58 -8.27
N SER A 75 2.41 -7.72 -7.29
CA SER A 75 1.40 -7.98 -6.26
C SER A 75 -0.03 -7.62 -6.69
N LEU A 76 -0.21 -6.62 -7.57
CA LEU A 76 -1.52 -6.14 -8.02
C LEU A 76 -1.89 -6.58 -9.44
N ILE A 77 -0.95 -6.47 -10.38
CA ILE A 77 -1.26 -6.54 -11.81
C ILE A 77 -1.13 -7.96 -12.35
N ILE A 78 -0.11 -8.71 -11.92
CA ILE A 78 0.08 -10.10 -12.35
C ILE A 78 -1.17 -10.97 -12.09
N PRO A 79 -1.85 -10.91 -10.92
CA PRO A 79 -3.08 -11.66 -10.71
C PRO A 79 -4.21 -11.28 -11.68
N LEU A 80 -4.35 -9.98 -12.00
CA LEU A 80 -5.36 -9.50 -12.96
C LEU A 80 -5.03 -9.95 -14.38
N LEU A 81 -3.75 -9.98 -14.76
CA LEU A 81 -3.31 -10.48 -16.06
C LEU A 81 -3.62 -11.97 -16.21
N SER A 82 -3.41 -12.79 -15.18
CA SER A 82 -3.80 -14.19 -15.18
C SER A 82 -5.31 -14.35 -15.41
N SER A 83 -6.13 -13.58 -14.70
CA SER A 83 -7.59 -13.57 -14.91
C SER A 83 -7.97 -13.16 -16.35
N CYS A 84 -7.29 -12.17 -16.93
CA CYS A 84 -7.50 -11.80 -18.33
C CYS A 84 -7.19 -12.96 -19.29
N LEU A 85 -6.10 -13.68 -19.06
CA LEU A 85 -5.70 -14.82 -19.90
C LEU A 85 -6.66 -16.01 -19.75
N GLU A 86 -7.34 -16.14 -18.62
CA GLU A 86 -8.41 -17.10 -18.38
C GLU A 86 -9.76 -16.69 -19.03
N GLY A 87 -9.81 -15.51 -19.65
CA GLY A 87 -10.99 -15.01 -20.37
C GLY A 87 -11.89 -14.09 -19.55
N TYR A 88 -11.44 -13.64 -18.37
CA TYR A 88 -12.16 -12.65 -17.57
C TYR A 88 -11.83 -11.21 -18.00
N ASN A 89 -12.75 -10.28 -17.76
CA ASN A 89 -12.45 -8.86 -17.90
C ASN A 89 -11.76 -8.36 -16.62
N ALA A 90 -10.64 -7.64 -16.76
CA ALA A 90 -9.97 -6.99 -15.65
C ALA A 90 -9.76 -5.49 -15.93
N THR A 91 -9.80 -4.71 -14.86
CA THR A 91 -9.51 -3.27 -14.85
C THR A 91 -8.65 -2.94 -13.63
N THR A 92 -7.75 -1.98 -13.79
CA THR A 92 -6.83 -1.50 -12.75
C THR A 92 -7.09 -0.06 -12.42
#